data_AF-A0A090ZI62-F1
#
_entry.id   AF-A0A090ZI62-F1
#
_cell.length_a   1.000
_cell.length_b   1.000
_cell.length_c   1.000
_cell.angle_alpha   90.00
_cell.angle_beta   90.00
_cell.angle_gamma   90.00
#
_symmetry.space_group_name_H-M   'P 1'
#
loop_
_entity.id
_entity.type
_entity.pdbx_description
1 polymer ?
#
loop_
_entity_poly.entity_id
_entity_poly.type
_entity_poly.pdbx_seq_one_letter_code
_entity_poly.pdbx_strand_id
1 'polypeptide(L)'
;MDLVIHLLEGFEYRALNKSIPIVLKITSDKQEDISDKIDMKEIMLYKNGKEAFGSFIVSTLSLPKYTFTISEHTPKYMIIDVADHDESELLSGEYEVRVSVMVYVPLEDGRYSRKELTAVKQIIIQ
;
A
#
# COMPACT_ATOMS: atom_id res chain seq x y z
N MET A 1 3.81 -0.01 -14.78
CA MET A 1 4.08 -0.02 -13.32
C MET A 1 2.84 0.41 -12.57
N ASP A 2 2.36 -0.50 -11.74
CA ASP A 2 1.03 -0.49 -11.17
C ASP A 2 1.10 -0.98 -9.73
N LEU A 3 0.21 -0.44 -8.90
CA LEU A 3 -0.02 -0.90 -7.53
C LEU A 3 -1.34 -1.69 -7.51
N VAL A 4 -1.33 -2.85 -6.88
CA VAL A 4 -2.51 -3.69 -6.69
C VAL A 4 -2.63 -4.06 -5.21
N ILE A 5 -3.85 -3.98 -4.68
CA ILE A 5 -4.16 -4.42 -3.32
C ILE A 5 -4.80 -5.81 -3.40
N HIS A 6 -4.24 -6.75 -2.65
CA HIS A 6 -4.82 -8.05 -2.38
C HIS A 6 -5.24 -8.14 -0.91
N LEU A 7 -6.38 -8.76 -0.68
CA LEU A 7 -6.80 -9.17 0.66
C LEU A 7 -6.11 -10.49 1.02
N LEU A 8 -5.82 -10.72 2.29
CA LEU A 8 -5.25 -11.98 2.76
C LEU A 8 -6.31 -13.09 2.62
N GLU A 9 -5.96 -14.13 1.88
CA GLU A 9 -6.82 -15.30 1.73
C GLU A 9 -6.99 -16.02 3.07
N GLY A 10 -8.23 -16.34 3.42
CA GLY A 10 -8.56 -16.99 4.69
C GLY A 10 -8.52 -16.09 5.93
N PHE A 11 -8.18 -14.81 5.79
CA PHE A 11 -8.27 -13.85 6.89
C PHE A 11 -9.70 -13.34 7.03
N GLU A 12 -10.25 -13.44 8.24
CA GLU A 12 -11.55 -12.85 8.55
C GLU A 12 -11.37 -11.43 9.07
N TYR A 13 -11.75 -10.46 8.22
CA TYR A 13 -11.78 -9.06 8.58
C TYR A 13 -12.97 -8.78 9.48
N ARG A 14 -12.71 -8.60 10.77
CA ARG A 14 -13.74 -8.38 11.79
C ARG A 14 -13.61 -6.98 12.38
N ALA A 15 -14.75 -6.35 12.66
CA ALA A 15 -14.86 -5.05 13.32
C ALA A 15 -14.05 -4.97 14.64
N LEU A 16 -14.05 -6.05 15.41
CA LEU A 16 -13.32 -6.17 16.68
C LEU A 16 -11.81 -6.38 16.50
N ASN A 17 -11.37 -6.82 15.32
CA ASN A 17 -9.96 -6.96 15.00
C ASN A 17 -9.42 -5.60 14.57
N LYS A 18 -8.65 -4.97 15.46
CA LYS A 18 -8.02 -3.66 15.22
C LYS A 18 -6.85 -3.71 14.23
N SER A 19 -6.78 -4.75 13.41
CA SER A 19 -5.74 -5.03 12.42
C SER A 19 -6.45 -5.42 11.13
N ILE A 20 -6.22 -4.64 10.08
CA ILE A 20 -6.73 -4.82 8.72
C ILE A 20 -5.54 -5.03 7.79
N PRO A 21 -4.95 -6.24 7.80
CA PRO A 21 -3.78 -6.55 6.99
C PRO A 21 -4.16 -6.70 5.51
N ILE A 22 -3.36 -6.08 4.65
CA ILE A 22 -3.47 -6.17 3.19
C ILE A 22 -2.10 -6.44 2.57
N VAL A 23 -2.12 -7.00 1.37
CA VAL A 23 -0.90 -7.22 0.57
C VAL A 23 -0.88 -6.23 -0.57
N LEU A 24 0.17 -5.42 -0.62
CA LEU A 24 0.49 -4.58 -1.77
C LEU A 24 1.36 -5.36 -2.75
N LYS A 25 0.98 -5.31 -4.02
CA LYS A 25 1.77 -5.81 -5.15
C LYS A 25 2.15 -4.63 -6.03
N ILE A 26 3.45 -4.38 -6.20
CA ILE A 26 3.99 -3.45 -7.19
C ILE A 26 4.55 -4.28 -8.34
N THR A 27 4.05 -4.04 -9.54
CA THR A 27 4.41 -4.79 -10.75
C THR A 27 4.61 -3.84 -11.91
N SER A 28 5.25 -4.29 -12.98
CA SER A 28 5.30 -3.53 -14.24
C SER A 28 5.20 -4.48 -15.44
N ASP A 29 4.68 -3.97 -16.56
CA ASP A 29 4.52 -4.65 -17.86
C ASP A 29 5.87 -4.93 -18.53
N LYS A 30 6.90 -4.18 -18.15
CA LYS A 30 8.29 -4.34 -18.58
C LYS A 30 9.21 -4.48 -17.36
N GLN A 31 10.43 -4.93 -17.57
CA GLN A 31 11.44 -4.92 -16.51
C GLN A 31 11.83 -3.49 -16.16
N GLU A 32 11.66 -3.13 -14.88
CA GLU A 32 12.03 -1.82 -14.34
C GLU A 32 12.72 -1.99 -13.01
N ASP A 33 13.84 -1.29 -12.83
CA ASP A 33 14.46 -1.18 -11.52
C ASP A 33 13.74 -0.12 -10.69
N ILE A 34 13.46 -0.46 -9.44
CA ILE A 34 12.93 0.48 -8.44
C ILE A 34 13.79 0.40 -7.19
N SER A 35 13.83 1.45 -6.39
CA SER A 35 14.44 1.35 -5.07
C SER A 35 13.69 0.37 -4.18
N ASP A 36 14.44 -0.28 -3.28
CA ASP A 36 13.90 -0.97 -2.13
C ASP A 36 13.02 -0.07 -1.25
N LYS A 37 13.33 1.22 -1.15
CA LYS A 37 12.55 2.23 -0.45
C LYS A 37 11.25 2.55 -1.19
N ILE A 38 10.14 2.40 -0.49
CA ILE A 38 8.80 2.79 -0.93
C ILE A 38 8.18 3.61 0.18
N ASP A 39 7.78 4.84 -0.13
CA ASP A 39 7.17 5.72 0.87
C ASP A 39 5.65 5.61 0.79
N MET A 40 5.03 5.19 1.88
CA MET A 40 3.58 5.24 2.02
C MET A 40 3.17 6.70 2.16
N LYS A 41 2.19 7.14 1.34
CA LYS A 41 1.57 8.46 1.44
C LYS A 41 0.22 8.41 2.11
N GLU A 42 -0.54 7.37 1.80
CA GLU A 42 -1.91 7.17 2.26
C GLU A 42 -2.14 5.67 2.40
N ILE A 43 -2.69 5.27 3.54
CA ILE A 43 -3.26 3.95 3.76
C ILE A 43 -4.53 4.18 4.57
N MET A 44 -5.70 4.08 3.94
CA MET A 44 -6.96 4.56 4.51
C MET A 44 -8.15 3.67 4.12
N LEU A 45 -9.04 3.44 5.07
CA LEU A 45 -10.39 2.91 4.89
C LEU A 45 -11.38 4.04 4.73
N TYR A 46 -12.19 3.95 3.70
CA TYR A 46 -13.31 4.84 3.43
C TYR A 46 -14.63 4.08 3.59
N LYS A 47 -15.59 4.68 4.29
CA LYS A 47 -16.98 4.20 4.34
C LYS A 47 -17.90 5.26 3.76
N ASN A 48 -18.67 4.91 2.73
CA ASN A 48 -19.58 5.85 2.05
C ASN A 48 -18.87 7.15 1.60
N GLY A 49 -17.63 7.02 1.09
CA GLY A 49 -16.81 8.15 0.64
C GLY A 49 -16.21 9.03 1.74
N LYS A 50 -16.37 8.65 3.02
CA LYS A 50 -15.76 9.35 4.16
C LYS A 50 -14.63 8.53 4.77
N GLU A 51 -13.56 9.21 5.16
CA GLU A 51 -12.44 8.62 5.90
C GLU A 51 -12.98 7.99 7.19
N ALA A 52 -12.69 6.71 7.40
CA ALA A 52 -13.15 5.95 8.54
C ALA A 52 -11.98 5.53 9.44
N PHE A 53 -10.87 5.07 8.85
CA PHE A 53 -9.73 4.57 9.61
C PHE A 53 -8.46 4.58 8.77
N GLY A 54 -7.32 5.00 9.33
CA GLY A 54 -6.03 4.87 8.66
C GLY A 54 -5.15 6.08 8.89
N SER A 55 -4.17 6.28 8.00
CA SER A 55 -3.20 7.35 8.16
C SER A 55 -2.70 7.89 6.83
N PHE A 56 -2.47 9.20 6.83
CA PHE A 56 -1.54 9.83 5.90
C PHE A 56 -0.15 9.72 6.50
N ILE A 57 0.75 9.07 5.77
CA ILE A 57 2.12 8.85 6.22
C ILE A 57 3.04 9.75 5.40
N VAL A 58 3.93 10.45 6.08
CA VAL A 58 5.01 11.19 5.42
C VAL A 58 6.32 10.65 5.96
N SER A 59 6.90 9.67 5.26
CA SER A 59 8.23 9.16 5.58
C SER A 59 9.28 9.99 4.86
N THR A 60 10.17 10.63 5.61
CA THR A 60 11.31 11.41 5.09
C THR A 60 12.65 10.71 5.29
N LEU A 61 12.67 9.47 5.78
CA LEU A 61 13.90 8.84 6.24
C LEU A 61 14.62 7.98 5.19
N SER A 62 15.94 8.18 5.15
CA SER A 62 16.99 7.49 4.37
C SER A 62 16.95 7.67 2.84
N LEU A 63 18.15 7.84 2.27
CA LEU A 63 18.36 7.82 0.82
C LEU A 63 18.08 6.41 0.28
N PRO A 64 17.44 6.27 -0.89
CA PRO A 64 17.24 4.97 -1.54
C PRO A 64 18.61 4.36 -1.88
N LYS A 65 18.93 3.20 -1.29
CA LYS A 65 20.28 2.59 -1.37
C LYS A 65 20.34 1.36 -2.25
N TYR A 66 19.30 0.52 -2.23
CA TYR A 66 19.27 -0.72 -3.00
C TYR A 66 18.17 -0.64 -4.05
N THR A 67 18.37 -1.35 -5.15
CA THR A 67 17.37 -1.48 -6.21
C THR A 67 16.89 -2.92 -6.31
N PHE A 68 15.67 -3.09 -6.81
CA PHE A 68 15.03 -4.36 -7.11
C PHE A 68 14.37 -4.26 -8.48
N THR A 69 14.58 -5.26 -9.34
CA THR A 69 13.98 -5.32 -10.66
C THR A 69 12.58 -5.92 -10.59
N ILE A 70 11.55 -5.12 -10.87
CA ILE A 70 10.17 -5.58 -10.96
C ILE A 70 9.79 -5.92 -12.39
N SER A 71 8.88 -6.89 -12.53
CA SER A 71 8.18 -7.22 -13.78
C SER A 71 6.88 -7.97 -13.44
N GLU A 72 6.08 -8.34 -14.44
CA GLU A 72 4.89 -9.18 -14.24
C GLU A 72 5.21 -10.51 -13.54
N HIS A 73 6.39 -11.07 -13.80
CA HIS A 73 6.85 -12.35 -13.24
C HIS A 73 7.67 -12.18 -11.96
N THR A 74 8.19 -10.98 -11.70
CA THR A 74 8.97 -10.65 -10.49
C THR A 74 8.40 -9.42 -9.79
N PRO A 75 7.12 -9.44 -9.37
CA PRO A 75 6.53 -8.31 -8.66
C PRO A 75 7.13 -8.19 -7.26
N LYS A 76 7.08 -6.98 -6.71
CA LYS A 76 7.40 -6.72 -5.30
C LYS A 76 6.15 -6.79 -4.45
N TYR A 77 6.18 -7.60 -3.40
CA TYR A 77 5.10 -7.75 -2.44
C TYR A 77 5.47 -7.14 -1.09
N MET A 78 4.49 -6.55 -0.41
CA MET A 78 4.61 -6.06 0.97
C MET A 78 3.30 -6.29 1.71
N ILE A 79 3.37 -6.75 2.95
CA ILE A 79 2.21 -6.81 3.84
C ILE A 79 2.23 -5.55 4.69
N ILE A 80 1.10 -4.84 4.73
CA ILE A 80 0.91 -3.66 5.57
C ILE A 80 -0.39 -3.81 6.33
N ASP A 81 -0.48 -3.13 7.46
CA ASP A 81 -1.73 -2.96 8.18
C ASP A 81 -2.31 -1.58 7.86
N VAL A 82 -3.58 -1.53 7.49
CA VAL A 82 -4.31 -0.27 7.27
C VAL A 82 -4.66 0.39 8.60
N ALA A 83 -4.86 -0.43 9.62
CA ALA A 83 -5.33 -0.02 10.92
C ALA A 83 -4.40 -0.60 11.97
N ASP A 84 -3.57 0.24 12.60
CA ASP A 84 -2.74 -0.20 13.72
C ASP A 84 -3.11 0.60 14.96
N HIS A 85 -3.72 -0.07 15.94
CA HIS A 85 -3.85 0.40 17.32
C HIS A 85 -4.66 1.70 17.61
N ASP A 86 -5.64 2.09 16.78
CA ASP A 86 -6.54 3.18 17.20
C ASP A 86 -7.62 2.68 18.20
N GLU A 87 -8.05 3.56 19.11
CA GLU A 87 -9.12 3.29 20.08
C GLU A 87 -10.51 3.32 19.44
N SER A 88 -10.62 3.79 18.19
CA SER A 88 -11.85 3.90 17.43
C SER A 88 -12.43 2.53 17.04
N GLU A 89 -13.70 2.31 17.36
CA GLU A 89 -14.44 1.10 16.95
C GLU A 89 -14.73 1.15 15.45
N LEU A 90 -14.27 0.13 14.74
CA LEU A 90 -14.61 -0.07 13.34
C LEU A 90 -15.99 -0.73 13.27
N LEU A 91 -16.91 -0.18 12.48
CA LEU A 91 -18.25 -0.76 12.28
C LEU A 91 -18.23 -1.86 11.22
N SER A 92 -19.10 -2.86 11.35
CA SER A 92 -19.33 -3.82 10.27
C SER A 92 -19.84 -3.14 8.99
N GLY A 93 -19.54 -3.71 7.83
CA GLY A 93 -20.06 -3.31 6.53
C GLY A 93 -19.01 -3.28 5.42
N GLU A 94 -19.39 -2.65 4.31
CA GLU A 94 -18.53 -2.45 3.14
C GLU A 94 -17.64 -1.21 3.31
N TYR A 95 -16.38 -1.35 2.94
CA TYR A 95 -15.37 -0.31 2.97
C TYR A 95 -14.54 -0.31 1.70
N GLU A 96 -13.98 0.84 1.38
CA GLU A 96 -12.96 1.01 0.36
C GLU A 96 -11.60 1.19 1.02
N VAL A 97 -10.67 0.29 0.76
CA VAL A 97 -9.25 0.49 1.08
C VAL A 97 -8.63 1.31 -0.05
N ARG A 98 -8.05 2.45 0.29
CA ARG A 98 -7.24 3.26 -0.62
C ARG A 98 -5.81 3.32 -0.12
N VAL A 99 -4.88 3.04 -1.03
CA VAL A 99 -3.45 3.12 -0.75
C VAL A 99 -2.77 3.93 -1.83
N SER A 100 -1.97 4.91 -1.41
CA SER A 100 -1.09 5.69 -2.28
C SER A 100 0.35 5.56 -1.80
N VAL A 101 1.26 5.24 -2.71
CA VAL A 101 2.69 5.07 -2.43
C VAL A 101 3.54 5.85 -3.41
N MET A 102 4.75 6.24 -2.98
CA MET A 102 5.78 6.80 -3.82
C MET A 102 6.89 5.77 -4.05
N VAL A 103 7.11 5.43 -5.32
CA VAL A 103 8.18 4.56 -5.78
C VAL A 103 9.28 5.40 -6.42
N TYR A 104 10.54 4.98 -6.24
CA TYR A 104 11.72 5.67 -6.75
C TYR A 104 12.37 4.85 -7.85
N VAL A 105 12.51 5.41 -9.05
CA VAL A 105 13.17 4.76 -10.20
C VAL A 105 14.55 5.40 -10.41
N PRO A 106 15.64 4.62 -10.32
CA PRO A 106 17.00 5.15 -10.49
C PRO A 106 17.21 5.71 -11.89
N LEU A 107 18.02 6.76 -11.99
CA LEU A 107 18.46 7.39 -13.23
C LEU A 107 19.97 7.18 -13.40
N GLU A 108 20.46 7.31 -14.63
CA GLU A 108 21.89 7.12 -14.96
C GLU A 108 22.83 8.06 -14.20
N ASP A 109 22.35 9.24 -13.81
CA ASP A 109 23.10 10.25 -13.08
C ASP A 109 23.12 10.03 -11.55
N GLY A 110 22.62 8.89 -11.08
CA GLY A 110 22.56 8.53 -9.66
C GLY A 110 21.42 9.21 -8.89
N ARG A 111 20.57 10.01 -9.56
CA ARG A 111 19.33 10.53 -8.98
C ARG A 111 18.20 9.50 -9.11
N TYR A 112 17.07 9.81 -8.52
CA TYR A 112 15.85 9.02 -8.63
C TYR A 112 14.72 9.88 -9.17
N SER A 113 14.01 9.36 -10.16
CA SER A 113 12.68 9.86 -10.50
C SER A 113 11.66 9.28 -9.53
N ARG A 114 10.56 10.00 -9.32
CA ARG A 114 9.52 9.66 -8.36
C ARG A 114 8.24 9.34 -9.11
N LYS A 115 7.62 8.21 -8.80
CA LYS A 115 6.34 7.79 -9.37
C LYS A 115 5.35 7.48 -8.26
N GLU A 116 4.25 8.20 -8.26
CA GLU A 116 3.14 7.94 -7.37
C GLU A 116 2.25 6.86 -7.97
N LEU A 117 1.90 5.86 -7.16
CA LEU A 117 0.99 4.79 -7.52
C LEU A 117 -0.14 4.75 -6.50
N THR A 118 -1.38 4.66 -6.98
CA THR A 118 -2.56 4.57 -6.14
C THR A 118 -3.36 3.32 -6.53
N ALA A 119 -3.89 2.64 -5.52
CA ALA A 119 -4.74 1.49 -5.68
C ALA A 119 -5.96 1.59 -4.76
N VAL A 120 -7.06 1.01 -5.22
CA VAL A 120 -8.33 1.01 -4.51
C VAL A 120 -8.88 -0.41 -4.53
N LYS A 121 -9.40 -0.87 -3.38
CA LYS A 121 -10.00 -2.20 -3.25
C LYS A 121 -11.16 -2.20 -2.28
N GLN A 122 -12.26 -2.83 -2.68
CA GLN A 122 -13.39 -3.05 -1.79
C GLN A 122 -13.08 -4.18 -0.80
N ILE A 123 -13.49 -3.99 0.45
CA ILE A 123 -13.35 -4.96 1.55
C ILE A 123 -14.66 -4.99 2.34
N ILE A 124 -15.02 -6.18 2.83
CA ILE A 124 -16.15 -6.36 3.74
C ILE A 124 -15.58 -6.65 5.12
N ILE A 125 -15.99 -5.87 6.10
CA ILE A 125 -15.59 -6.03 7.49
C ILE A 125 -16.82 -6.52 8.27
N GLN A 126 -16.70 -7.68 8.91
CA GLN A 126 -17.78 -8.40 9.60
C GLN A 126 -17.93 -7.95 11.05
#